data_AF-A0A512BC12-F1
#
_entry.id   AF-A0A512BC12-F1
#
_cell.length_a   1.000
_cell.length_b   1.000
_cell.length_c   1.000
_cell.angle_alpha   90.00
_cell.angle_beta   90.00
_cell.angle_gamma   90.00
#
_symmetry.space_group_name_H-M   'P 1'
#
loop_
_entity.id
_entity.type
_entity.pdbx_description
1 polymer ?
#
loop_
_entity_poly.entity_id
_entity_poly.type
_entity_poly.pdbx_seq_one_letter_code
_entity_poly.pdbx_strand_id
1 'polypeptide(L)'
;MTKSKIMRSSVEEDLLKVLLNNPSDGITELYDVYASVIYGSILKTVNDTDKASDILLEVFKEFIARVKAAQIGEETIFFCLYKIAQRIK
;
A
#
# COMPACT_ATOMS: atom_id res chain seq x y z
N MET A 1 -23.84 15.14 6.34
CA MET A 1 -22.37 15.08 6.17
C MET A 1 -22.06 14.20 4.98
N THR A 2 -21.77 14.78 3.83
CA THR A 2 -21.36 14.03 2.63
C THR A 2 -19.99 13.45 2.92
N LYS A 3 -19.87 12.12 3.06
CA LYS A 3 -18.56 11.47 3.14
C LYS A 3 -17.81 11.83 1.87
N SER A 4 -16.73 12.62 1.99
CA SER A 4 -15.83 12.87 0.87
C SER A 4 -15.28 11.52 0.44
N LYS A 5 -15.68 11.06 -0.76
CA LYS A 5 -15.16 9.85 -1.35
C LYS A 5 -13.77 10.20 -1.86
N ILE A 6 -12.73 9.75 -1.16
CA ILE A 6 -11.36 9.86 -1.68
C ILE A 6 -11.30 8.93 -2.89
N MET A 7 -11.20 9.53 -4.07
CA MET A 7 -11.21 8.82 -5.34
C MET A 7 -9.76 8.59 -5.80
N ARG A 8 -9.51 7.40 -6.35
CA ARG A 8 -8.21 7.00 -6.89
C ARG A 8 -7.84 7.89 -8.09
N SER A 9 -6.56 8.23 -8.23
CA SER A 9 -6.06 8.96 -9.40
C SER A 9 -5.85 8.02 -10.60
N SER A 10 -5.80 8.58 -11.82
CA SER A 10 -5.47 7.80 -13.03
C SER A 10 -4.11 7.10 -12.93
N VAL A 11 -3.13 7.75 -12.28
CA VAL A 11 -1.80 7.18 -12.03
C VAL A 11 -1.88 5.95 -11.12
N GLU A 12 -2.66 6.03 -10.04
CA GLU A 12 -2.85 4.89 -9.15
C GLU A 12 -3.62 3.74 -9.85
N GLU A 13 -4.56 4.05 -10.74
CA GLU A 13 -5.22 3.04 -11.56
C GLU A 13 -4.26 2.34 -12.52
N ASP A 14 -3.34 3.09 -13.14
CA ASP A 14 -2.34 2.52 -14.03
C ASP A 14 -1.34 1.64 -13.26
N LEU A 15 -0.88 2.06 -12.08
CA LEU A 15 -0.05 1.23 -11.21
C LEU A 15 -0.75 -0.10 -10.84
N LEU A 16 -2.06 -0.08 -10.56
CA LEU A 16 -2.81 -1.32 -10.32
C LEU A 16 -2.85 -2.23 -11.56
N LYS A 17 -2.97 -1.67 -12.76
CA LYS A 17 -2.90 -2.45 -14.01
C LYS A 17 -1.50 -3.04 -14.21
N VAL A 18 -0.44 -2.29 -13.93
CA VAL A 18 0.94 -2.79 -14.00
C VAL A 18 1.13 -3.91 -12.99
N LEU A 19 0.70 -3.76 -11.74
CA LEU A 19 0.78 -4.81 -10.70
C LEU A 19 0.10 -6.12 -11.12
N LEU A 20 -0.98 -6.06 -11.90
CA LEU A 20 -1.69 -7.23 -12.40
C LEU A 20 -1.00 -7.88 -13.62
N ASN A 21 -0.54 -7.07 -14.56
CA ASN A 21 -0.06 -7.55 -15.87
C ASN A 21 1.46 -7.76 -15.92
N ASN A 22 2.23 -6.98 -15.16
CA ASN A 22 3.69 -7.05 -15.04
C ASN A 22 4.10 -6.89 -13.56
N PRO A 23 4.00 -7.97 -12.78
CA PRO A 23 4.14 -7.89 -11.33
C PRO A 23 5.51 -7.39 -10.85
N SER A 24 6.61 -7.68 -11.55
CA SER A 24 7.94 -7.23 -11.14
C SER A 24 8.07 -5.71 -11.20
N ASP A 25 7.59 -5.11 -12.29
CA ASP A 25 7.71 -3.68 -12.52
C ASP A 25 6.73 -2.93 -11.62
N GLY A 26 5.49 -3.44 -11.49
CA GLY A 26 4.49 -2.84 -10.61
C GLY A 26 4.87 -2.93 -9.13
N ILE A 27 5.55 -4.00 -8.71
CA ILE A 27 6.09 -4.09 -7.34
C ILE A 27 7.17 -3.03 -7.15
N THR A 28 8.10 -2.90 -8.09
CA THR A 28 9.18 -1.89 -8.01
C THR A 28 8.61 -0.49 -7.87
N GLU A 29 7.64 -0.13 -8.72
CA GLU A 29 6.99 1.19 -8.67
C GLU A 29 6.19 1.40 -7.37
N LEU A 30 5.53 0.37 -6.84
CA LEU A 30 4.86 0.43 -5.54
C LEU A 30 5.86 0.74 -4.41
N TYR A 31 7.04 0.12 -4.42
CA TYR A 31 8.12 0.40 -3.46
C TYR A 31 8.65 1.82 -3.60
N ASP A 32 8.97 2.25 -4.82
CA ASP A 32 9.55 3.57 -5.06
C ASP A 32 8.61 4.70 -4.62
N VAL A 33 7.30 4.55 -4.84
CA VAL A 33 6.32 5.59 -4.52
C VAL A 33 5.91 5.58 -3.05
N TYR A 34 5.69 4.41 -2.45
CA TYR A 34 5.01 4.32 -1.16
C TYR A 34 5.88 3.84 0.01
N ALA A 35 7.04 3.21 -0.23
CA ALA A 35 7.82 2.61 0.86
C ALA A 35 8.22 3.64 1.93
N SER A 36 8.74 4.81 1.52
CA SER A 36 9.22 5.83 2.45
C SER A 36 8.11 6.35 3.38
N VAL A 37 6.95 6.71 2.84
CA VAL A 37 5.86 7.29 3.63
C VAL A 37 5.20 6.26 4.54
N ILE A 38 5.02 5.02 4.07
CA ILE A 38 4.43 3.95 4.87
C ILE A 38 5.40 3.50 5.97
N TYR A 39 6.68 3.33 5.66
CA TYR A 39 7.72 3.04 6.63
C TYR A 39 7.78 4.11 7.73
N GLY A 40 7.79 5.40 7.35
CA GLY A 40 7.80 6.50 8.31
C GLY A 40 6.58 6.50 9.24
N SER A 41 5.41 6.08 8.73
CA SER A 41 4.20 5.92 9.55
C SER A 41 4.30 4.73 10.51
N ILE A 42 4.84 3.60 10.07
CA ILE A 42 5.03 2.41 10.89
C ILE A 42 6.05 2.70 11.99
N LEU A 43 7.20 3.28 11.63
CA LEU A 43 8.29 3.57 12.54
C LEU A 43 7.85 4.49 13.69
N LYS A 44 7.03 5.51 13.42
CA LYS A 44 6.44 6.37 14.47
C LYS A 44 5.59 5.60 15.49
N THR A 45 5.05 4.45 15.08
CA THR A 45 4.18 3.62 15.93
C THR A 45 4.98 2.59 16.72
N VAL A 46 5.93 1.90 16.07
CA VAL A 46 6.68 0.80 16.69
C VAL A 46 8.01 1.22 17.31
N ASN A 47 8.56 2.37 16.88
CA ASN A 47 9.83 2.93 17.34
C ASN A 47 11.02 1.94 17.29
N ASP A 48 11.03 1.08 16.28
CA ASP A 48 12.02 0.04 16.03
C ASP A 48 12.19 -0.11 14.51
N THR A 49 13.42 0.06 14.01
CA THR A 49 13.71 0.09 12.57
C THR A 49 13.61 -1.28 11.91
N ASP A 50 13.99 -2.34 12.62
CA ASP A 50 13.99 -3.70 12.10
C ASP A 50 12.55 -4.19 12.03
N LYS A 51 11.79 -3.97 13.11
CA LYS A 51 10.36 -4.27 13.16
C LYS A 51 9.58 -3.45 12.12
N ALA A 52 9.92 -2.18 11.92
CA ALA A 52 9.26 -1.36 10.90
C ALA A 52 9.52 -1.87 9.48
N SER A 53 10.72 -2.37 9.21
CA SER A 53 11.07 -2.99 7.92
C SER A 53 10.28 -4.27 7.67
N ASP A 54 10.16 -5.12 8.69
CA ASP A 54 9.39 -6.36 8.62
C ASP A 54 7.89 -6.09 8.36
N ILE A 55 7.30 -5.16 9.11
CA ILE A 55 5.90 -4.78 8.93
C ILE A 55 5.68 -4.18 7.54
N LEU A 56 6.59 -3.35 7.03
CA LEU A 56 6.46 -2.78 5.68
C LEU A 56 6.39 -3.89 4.61
N LEU A 57 7.25 -4.92 4.74
CA LEU A 57 7.25 -6.06 3.84
C LEU A 57 5.91 -6.82 3.90
N GLU A 58 5.36 -7.04 5.09
CA GLU A 58 4.05 -7.69 5.26
C GLU A 58 2.91 -6.84 4.69
N VAL A 59 2.93 -5.53 4.89
CA VAL A 59 1.93 -4.60 4.34
C VAL A 59 1.87 -4.73 2.81
N PHE A 60 3.03 -4.74 2.17
CA PHE A 60 3.11 -4.81 0.71
C PHE A 60 2.68 -6.18 0.20
N LYS A 61 3.10 -7.27 0.86
CA LYS A 61 2.63 -8.63 0.55
C LYS A 61 1.11 -8.74 0.62
N GLU A 62 0.50 -8.24 1.69
CA GLU A 62 -0.95 -8.27 1.86
C GLU A 62 -1.66 -7.41 0.81
N PHE A 63 -1.15 -6.22 0.51
CA PHE A 63 -1.70 -5.35 -0.52
C PHE A 63 -1.67 -6.02 -1.90
N ILE A 64 -0.53 -6.58 -2.31
CA ILE A 64 -0.39 -7.28 -3.59
C ILE A 64 -1.35 -8.47 -3.66
N ALA A 65 -1.52 -9.22 -2.57
CA ALA A 65 -2.48 -10.32 -2.51
C ALA A 65 -3.92 -9.84 -2.75
N ARG A 66 -4.31 -8.69 -2.17
CA ARG A 66 -5.62 -8.08 -2.41
C ARG A 66 -5.81 -7.61 -3.85
N VAL A 67 -4.77 -7.01 -4.45
CA VAL A 67 -4.79 -6.61 -5.87
C VAL A 67 -5.07 -7.82 -6.75
N LYS A 68 -4.32 -8.90 -6.57
CA LYS A 68 -4.49 -10.15 -7.33
C LYS A 68 -5.87 -10.78 -7.13
N ALA A 69 -6.43 -10.66 -5.93
CA ALA A 69 -7.77 -11.16 -5.63
C ALA A 69 -8.90 -10.21 -6.08
N ALA A 70 -8.59 -9.07 -6.72
CA ALA A 70 -9.52 -8.00 -7.05
C ALA A 70 -10.31 -7.46 -5.83
N GLN A 71 -9.72 -7.55 -4.63
CA GLN A 71 -10.30 -7.11 -3.36
C GLN A 71 -9.85 -5.69 -2.96
N ILE A 72 -9.56 -4.85 -3.95
CA ILE A 72 -9.15 -3.47 -3.75
C ILE A 72 -10.38 -2.59 -3.95
N GLY A 73 -10.78 -1.87 -2.90
CA GLY A 73 -11.91 -0.94 -2.95
C GLY A 73 -11.63 0.30 -3.81
N GLU A 74 -12.45 1.34 -3.67
CA GLU A 74 -12.26 2.62 -4.40
C GLU A 74 -11.29 3.59 -3.71
N GLU A 75 -10.75 3.19 -2.56
CA GLU A 75 -9.80 3.99 -1.77
C GLU A 75 -8.43 4.13 -2.44
N THR A 76 -7.69 5.18 -2.13
CA THR A 76 -6.32 5.36 -2.67
C THR A 76 -5.39 4.24 -2.21
N ILE A 77 -4.31 4.01 -2.97
CA ILE A 77 -3.31 2.99 -2.63
C ILE A 77 -2.69 3.33 -1.26
N PHE A 78 -2.36 4.60 -1.05
CA PHE A 78 -1.87 5.09 0.24
C PHE A 78 -2.79 4.71 1.41
N PHE A 79 -4.09 4.98 1.29
CA PHE A 79 -5.02 4.72 2.38
C PHE A 79 -5.19 3.21 2.63
N CYS A 80 -5.14 2.40 1.57
CA CYS A 80 -5.18 0.95 1.71
C CYS A 80 -3.93 0.42 2.45
N LEU A 81 -2.73 0.83 2.03
CA LEU A 81 -1.46 0.46 2.67
C LEU A 81 -1.44 0.90 4.14
N TYR A 82 -1.87 2.13 4.42
CA TYR A 82 -1.97 2.65 5.79
C TYR A 82 -2.92 1.80 6.65
N LYS A 83 -4.10 1.43 6.13
CA LYS A 83 -5.05 0.56 6.85
C LYS A 83 -4.50 -0.84 7.12
N ILE A 84 -3.72 -1.39 6.20
CA ILE A 84 -3.05 -2.68 6.41
C ILE A 84 -1.99 -2.54 7.50
N ALA A 85 -1.14 -1.51 7.43
CA ALA A 85 -0.09 -1.24 8.41
C ALA A 85 -0.63 -1.11 9.84
N GLN A 86 -1.81 -0.51 10.02
CA GLN A 86 -2.42 -0.37 11.35
C GLN A 86 -2.95 -1.70 11.96
N ARG A 87 -3.10 -2.75 11.15
CA ARG A 87 -3.57 -4.07 11.60
C ARG A 87 -2.42 -4.97 12.05
N ILE A 88 -1.26 -4.78 11.44
CA ILE A 88 -0.04 -5.54 11.72
C ILE A 88 0.66 -4.83 12.90
N LYS A 89 0.79 -5.50 14.04
CA LYS A 89 1.36 -4.94 15.28
C LYS A 89 2.50 -5.79 15.81
#